data_AF-A0A496ZSN0-F1
#
_entry.id   AF-A0A496ZSN0-F1
#
_cell.length_a   1.000
_cell.length_b   1.000
_cell.length_c   1.000
_cell.angle_alpha   90.00
_cell.angle_beta   90.00
_cell.angle_gamma   90.00
#
_symmetry.space_group_name_H-M   'P 1'
#
loop_
_entity.id
_entity.type
_entity.pdbx_description
1 polymer ?
#
loop_
_entity_poly.entity_id
_entity_poly.type
_entity_poly.pdbx_seq_one_letter_code
_entity_poly.pdbx_strand_id
1 'polypeptide(L)'
;MHYIDKILEISEPYLLETFSKVRLDEFLKDIECLRKLENRNEIIKNFSETYIRFVKEDYQRQYQCVNDKLSKFIEKEDDGIKIIWGDCLKVLQGMKSESIHIMVTSPPYYNARDYSQWKNLNEYLEDMRKIIRESYRVLDNHRVFVFNVGDVFDNDNLTTKSVWGKRRLPLGSYFTKIFEEEGFTFVDDFIWDKGEVQTERHKHGNKPYPFYQYPANCYEHILIFHKHRLDRTRYPCPICGTLKVNGNTQSEIGLMSWECKNLDCFQRSKSNRGKRFSLKTIMTQSHQSKEHEIPKEFIKKWRRDIVKFSPVIKINSKGKNVLGHTAPFPEEIPEFAVRMFSYKGEKVLDPFGGSFTSVIVAKRLNRIGIGIEINKKMFREASLKNIAKNFQPDLLNNKVIDISEFDYSEN
;
A
#
# COMPACT_ATOMS: atom_id res chain seq x y z
N MET A 1 36.21 -14.70 -19.17
CA MET A 1 34.75 -14.66 -19.36
C MET A 1 34.14 -14.19 -18.05
N HIS A 2 33.44 -13.06 -18.04
CA HIS A 2 32.83 -12.56 -16.82
C HIS A 2 31.63 -13.44 -16.45
N TYR A 3 31.28 -13.53 -15.16
CA TYR A 3 30.19 -14.41 -14.74
C TYR A 3 28.83 -14.01 -15.36
N ILE A 4 28.63 -12.71 -15.61
CA ILE A 4 27.46 -12.20 -16.33
C ILE A 4 27.35 -12.76 -17.75
N ASP A 5 28.45 -12.96 -18.47
CA ASP A 5 28.42 -13.52 -19.82
C ASP A 5 27.89 -14.97 -19.78
N LYS A 6 28.22 -15.74 -18.73
CA LYS A 6 27.65 -17.08 -18.50
C LYS A 6 26.13 -17.02 -18.23
N ILE A 7 25.67 -16.02 -17.47
CA ILE A 7 24.23 -15.82 -17.23
C ILE A 7 23.53 -15.54 -18.56
N LEU A 8 24.08 -14.65 -19.37
CA LEU A 8 23.53 -14.24 -20.66
C LEU A 8 23.47 -15.40 -21.66
N GLU A 9 24.57 -16.14 -21.83
CA GLU A 9 24.64 -17.30 -22.71
C GLU A 9 23.55 -18.35 -22.38
N ILE A 10 23.38 -18.69 -21.10
CA ILE A 10 22.37 -19.67 -20.67
C ILE A 10 20.94 -19.10 -20.80
N SER A 11 20.79 -17.78 -20.71
CA SER A 11 19.50 -17.11 -20.63
C SER A 11 18.99 -16.57 -21.96
N GLU A 12 19.82 -16.54 -23.00
CA GLU A 12 19.54 -15.90 -24.29
C GLU A 12 18.19 -16.30 -24.91
N PRO A 13 17.82 -17.59 -25.02
CA PRO A 13 16.53 -17.96 -25.63
C PRO A 13 15.33 -17.37 -24.87
N TYR A 14 15.43 -17.26 -23.55
CA TYR A 14 14.36 -16.73 -22.70
C TYR A 14 14.31 -15.21 -22.69
N LEU A 15 15.47 -14.55 -22.85
CA LEU A 15 15.55 -13.10 -23.01
C LEU A 15 14.89 -12.67 -24.32
N LEU A 16 15.14 -13.41 -25.41
CA LEU A 16 14.51 -13.18 -26.72
C LEU A 16 13.00 -13.44 -26.73
N GLU A 17 12.51 -14.37 -25.89
CA GLU A 17 11.08 -14.61 -25.69
C GLU A 17 10.42 -13.50 -24.86
N THR A 18 11.14 -12.97 -23.85
CA THR A 18 10.60 -11.98 -22.90
C THR A 18 10.55 -10.58 -23.50
N PHE A 19 11.63 -10.15 -24.16
CA PHE A 19 11.81 -8.76 -24.57
C PHE A 19 11.72 -8.62 -26.09
N SER A 20 11.11 -7.52 -26.54
CA SER A 20 11.28 -7.08 -27.94
C SER A 20 12.74 -6.74 -28.21
N LYS A 21 13.16 -6.76 -29.48
CA LYS A 21 14.55 -6.47 -29.86
C LYS A 21 15.06 -5.15 -29.27
N VAL A 22 14.28 -4.07 -29.39
CA VAL A 22 14.62 -2.75 -28.85
C VAL A 22 14.79 -2.79 -27.33
N ARG A 23 13.88 -3.47 -26.62
CA ARG A 23 13.95 -3.61 -25.16
C ARG A 23 15.11 -4.47 -24.70
N LEU A 24 15.45 -5.51 -25.46
CA LEU A 24 16.62 -6.33 -25.19
C LEU A 24 17.91 -5.54 -25.34
N ASP A 25 18.04 -4.71 -26.37
CA ASP A 25 19.22 -3.85 -26.57
C ASP A 25 19.38 -2.84 -25.42
N GLU A 26 18.28 -2.23 -24.97
CA GLU A 26 18.26 -1.36 -23.77
C GLU A 26 18.67 -2.11 -22.50
N PHE A 27 18.15 -3.32 -22.30
CA PHE A 27 18.47 -4.17 -21.16
C PHE A 27 19.96 -4.55 -21.14
N LEU A 28 20.51 -4.98 -22.28
CA LEU A 28 21.90 -5.37 -22.41
C LEU A 28 22.86 -4.21 -22.14
N LYS A 29 22.50 -3.00 -22.59
CA LYS A 29 23.26 -1.77 -22.30
C LYS A 29 23.28 -1.46 -20.81
N ASP A 30 22.15 -1.63 -20.14
CA ASP A 30 21.99 -1.28 -18.73
C ASP A 30 22.75 -2.24 -17.79
N ILE A 31 22.88 -3.52 -18.15
CA ILE A 31 23.67 -4.50 -17.40
C ILE A 31 25.16 -4.54 -17.78
N GLU A 32 25.60 -3.74 -18.75
CA GLU A 32 27.00 -3.75 -19.23
C GLU A 32 28.00 -3.47 -18.09
N CYS A 33 27.62 -2.58 -17.16
CA CYS A 33 28.42 -2.24 -16.00
C CYS A 33 28.69 -3.43 -15.07
N LEU A 34 27.85 -4.47 -15.10
CA LEU A 34 28.00 -5.67 -14.26
C LEU A 34 29.23 -6.50 -14.65
N ARG A 35 29.79 -6.31 -15.86
CA ARG A 35 31.08 -6.91 -16.25
C ARG A 35 32.25 -6.42 -15.40
N LYS A 36 32.13 -5.24 -14.77
CA LYS A 36 33.16 -4.68 -13.90
C LYS A 36 33.16 -5.30 -12.49
N LEU A 37 32.11 -6.02 -12.12
CA LEU A 37 32.00 -6.66 -10.81
C LEU A 37 32.70 -8.02 -10.80
N GLU A 38 33.34 -8.34 -9.67
CA GLU A 38 33.98 -9.64 -9.46
C GLU A 38 33.12 -10.57 -8.58
N ASN A 39 32.32 -9.99 -7.67
CA ASN A 39 31.50 -10.76 -6.75
C ASN A 39 30.26 -11.35 -7.45
N ARG A 40 30.19 -12.68 -7.53
CA ARG A 40 29.08 -13.39 -8.20
C ARG A 40 27.72 -13.09 -7.59
N ASN A 41 27.61 -13.03 -6.26
CA ASN A 41 26.32 -12.79 -5.60
C ASN A 41 25.81 -11.39 -5.92
N GLU A 42 26.71 -10.42 -5.98
CA GLU A 42 26.40 -9.04 -6.38
C GLU A 42 25.97 -8.96 -7.85
N ILE A 43 26.67 -9.67 -8.75
CA ILE A 43 26.26 -9.77 -10.17
C ILE A 43 24.85 -10.38 -10.28
N ILE A 44 24.58 -11.49 -9.59
CA ILE A 44 23.26 -12.17 -9.62
C ILE A 44 22.17 -11.25 -9.09
N LYS A 45 22.44 -10.54 -7.99
CA LYS A 45 21.50 -9.61 -7.38
C LYS A 45 21.17 -8.48 -8.36
N ASN A 46 22.18 -7.76 -8.85
CA ASN A 46 21.98 -6.64 -9.77
C ASN A 46 21.33 -7.08 -11.08
N PHE A 47 21.74 -8.22 -11.66
CA PHE A 47 21.08 -8.76 -12.86
C PHE A 47 19.60 -9.06 -12.61
N SER A 48 19.29 -9.70 -11.49
CA SER A 48 17.90 -10.02 -11.11
C SER A 48 17.07 -8.75 -10.93
N GLU A 49 17.61 -7.76 -10.21
CA GLU A 49 16.95 -6.48 -9.97
C GLU A 49 16.70 -5.72 -11.28
N THR A 50 17.70 -5.63 -12.17
CA THR A 50 17.55 -5.01 -13.48
C THR A 50 16.53 -5.74 -14.34
N TYR A 51 16.57 -7.08 -14.40
CA TYR A 51 15.60 -7.87 -15.17
C TYR A 51 14.17 -7.66 -14.67
N ILE A 52 13.96 -7.76 -13.34
CA ILE A 52 12.64 -7.54 -12.72
C ILE A 52 12.14 -6.13 -13.02
N ARG A 53 13.01 -5.12 -12.93
CA ARG A 53 12.68 -3.74 -13.30
C ARG A 53 12.22 -3.64 -14.75
N PHE A 54 12.95 -4.22 -15.70
CA PHE A 54 12.59 -4.15 -17.12
C PHE A 54 11.25 -4.82 -17.44
N VAL A 55 10.98 -6.00 -16.86
CA VAL A 55 9.67 -6.66 -16.98
C VAL A 55 8.57 -5.77 -16.42
N LYS A 56 8.79 -5.17 -15.24
CA LYS A 56 7.83 -4.30 -14.59
C LYS A 56 7.54 -3.05 -15.43
N GLU A 57 8.56 -2.43 -16.01
CA GLU A 57 8.40 -1.31 -16.92
C GLU A 57 7.59 -1.69 -18.17
N ASP A 58 7.83 -2.87 -18.74
CA ASP A 58 7.06 -3.35 -19.91
C ASP A 58 5.59 -3.59 -19.57
N TYR A 59 5.31 -4.11 -18.37
CA TYR A 59 3.94 -4.20 -17.86
C TYR A 59 3.32 -2.81 -17.68
N GLN A 60 4.05 -1.87 -17.09
CA GLN A 60 3.59 -0.50 -16.89
C GLN A 60 3.27 0.24 -18.20
N ARG A 61 4.05 -0.01 -19.27
CA ARG A 61 3.82 0.58 -20.60
C ARG A 61 2.50 0.18 -21.25
N GLN A 62 1.87 -0.91 -20.80
CA GLN A 62 0.54 -1.30 -21.30
C GLN A 62 -0.55 -0.31 -20.89
N TYR A 63 -0.31 0.49 -19.84
CA TYR A 63 -1.23 1.53 -19.38
C TYR A 63 -0.79 2.90 -19.90
N GLN A 64 -1.62 3.52 -20.75
CA GLN A 64 -1.25 4.75 -21.46
C GLN A 64 -1.66 6.05 -20.74
N CYS A 65 -2.56 6.00 -19.75
CA CYS A 65 -3.13 7.19 -19.11
C CYS A 65 -2.25 7.79 -17.99
N VAL A 66 -0.92 7.72 -18.12
CA VAL A 66 0.02 8.18 -17.09
C VAL A 66 0.27 9.68 -17.20
N ASN A 67 0.26 10.38 -16.06
CA ASN A 67 0.69 11.77 -15.97
C ASN A 67 2.20 11.84 -15.68
N ASP A 68 2.99 12.29 -16.66
CA ASP A 68 4.45 12.36 -16.55
C ASP A 68 4.95 13.29 -15.45
N LYS A 69 4.27 14.42 -15.21
CA LYS A 69 4.64 15.36 -14.14
C LYS A 69 4.44 14.71 -12.77
N LEU A 70 3.31 14.03 -12.58
CA LEU A 70 3.02 13.28 -11.36
C LEU A 70 4.02 12.14 -11.17
N SER A 71 4.34 11.38 -12.22
CA SER A 71 5.33 10.31 -12.12
C SER A 71 6.70 10.86 -11.73
N LYS A 72 7.16 11.97 -12.33
CA LYS A 72 8.43 12.61 -11.95
C LYS A 72 8.42 13.08 -10.50
N PHE A 73 7.29 13.61 -10.01
CA PHE A 73 7.15 14.02 -8.62
C PHE A 73 7.24 12.82 -7.64
N ILE A 74 6.56 11.72 -7.94
CA ILE A 74 6.58 10.50 -7.10
C ILE A 74 7.98 9.87 -7.06
N GLU A 75 8.68 9.84 -8.20
CA GLU A 75 10.01 9.24 -8.31
C GLU A 75 11.16 10.16 -7.86
N LYS A 76 10.89 11.46 -7.65
CA LYS A 76 11.91 12.41 -7.18
C LYS A 76 12.52 11.95 -5.86
N GLU A 77 13.84 11.88 -5.78
CA GLU A 77 14.57 11.68 -4.52
C GLU A 77 14.49 12.97 -3.69
N ASP A 78 13.79 12.90 -2.56
CA ASP A 78 13.63 13.98 -1.59
C ASP A 78 13.59 13.39 -0.17
N ASP A 79 13.18 14.19 0.82
CA ASP A 79 13.09 13.70 2.19
C ASP A 79 11.96 12.69 2.43
N GLY A 80 11.22 12.25 1.40
CA GLY A 80 10.27 11.14 1.51
C GLY A 80 8.94 11.51 2.15
N ILE A 81 8.59 12.81 2.16
CA ILE A 81 7.27 13.33 2.52
C ILE A 81 6.68 13.99 1.28
N LYS A 82 5.69 13.33 0.67
CA LYS A 82 5.08 13.75 -0.59
C LYS A 82 3.58 13.95 -0.41
N ILE A 83 3.10 15.17 -0.69
CA ILE A 83 1.69 15.53 -0.61
C ILE A 83 1.18 15.85 -2.01
N ILE A 84 0.06 15.26 -2.38
CA ILE A 84 -0.62 15.51 -3.64
C ILE A 84 -1.98 16.14 -3.33
N TRP A 85 -2.20 17.34 -3.84
CA TRP A 85 -3.46 18.05 -3.72
C TRP A 85 -4.34 17.77 -4.94
N GLY A 86 -5.48 17.11 -4.74
CA GLY A 86 -6.38 16.78 -5.84
C GLY A 86 -7.39 15.68 -5.52
N ASP A 87 -8.26 15.43 -6.49
CA ASP A 87 -9.22 14.32 -6.42
C ASP A 87 -8.50 12.96 -6.48
N CYS A 88 -8.76 12.11 -5.49
CA CYS A 88 -8.11 10.81 -5.34
C CYS A 88 -8.23 9.94 -6.60
N LEU A 89 -9.42 9.86 -7.20
CA LEU A 89 -9.63 9.02 -8.38
C LEU A 89 -8.80 9.52 -9.57
N LYS A 90 -8.82 10.83 -9.84
CA LYS A 90 -8.02 11.43 -10.93
C LYS A 90 -6.52 11.27 -10.71
N VAL A 91 -6.04 11.47 -9.49
CA VAL A 91 -4.62 11.29 -9.15
C VAL A 91 -4.22 9.84 -9.39
N LEU A 92 -4.99 8.87 -8.86
CA LEU A 92 -4.70 7.45 -9.06
C LEU A 92 -4.67 7.08 -10.55
N GLN A 93 -5.64 7.54 -11.35
CA GLN A 93 -5.65 7.35 -12.81
C GLN A 93 -4.35 7.87 -13.46
N GLY A 94 -3.83 9.01 -13.01
CA GLY A 94 -2.56 9.56 -13.50
C GLY A 94 -1.30 8.82 -13.03
N MET A 95 -1.38 7.93 -12.04
CA MET A 95 -0.23 7.18 -11.53
C MET A 95 0.13 5.98 -12.42
N LYS A 96 1.40 5.61 -12.45
CA LYS A 96 1.86 4.36 -13.09
C LYS A 96 1.29 3.14 -12.36
N SER A 97 0.96 2.10 -13.12
CA SER A 97 0.58 0.80 -12.56
C SER A 97 1.72 0.23 -11.70
N GLU A 98 1.42 -0.57 -10.69
CA GLU A 98 2.41 -1.24 -9.84
C GLU A 98 3.53 -0.31 -9.30
N SER A 99 3.22 0.96 -8.99
CA SER A 99 4.21 1.96 -8.55
C SER A 99 4.27 2.15 -7.03
N ILE A 100 3.32 1.59 -6.30
CA ILE A 100 3.18 1.73 -4.83
C ILE A 100 3.38 0.40 -4.14
N HIS A 101 4.07 0.39 -3.00
CA HIS A 101 4.45 -0.86 -2.32
C HIS A 101 3.48 -1.25 -1.21
N ILE A 102 2.74 -0.30 -0.65
CA ILE A 102 1.71 -0.55 0.36
C ILE A 102 0.72 0.62 0.36
N MET A 103 -0.56 0.31 0.61
CA MET A 103 -1.59 1.31 0.86
C MET A 103 -2.12 1.17 2.28
N VAL A 104 -2.30 2.29 2.96
CA VAL A 104 -3.02 2.35 4.24
C VAL A 104 -3.87 3.60 4.30
N THR A 105 -5.15 3.45 4.57
CA THR A 105 -6.08 4.59 4.63
C THR A 105 -7.36 4.27 5.41
N SER A 106 -8.17 5.30 5.59
CA SER A 106 -9.56 5.24 6.02
C SER A 106 -10.38 6.06 5.02
N PRO A 107 -11.46 5.51 4.43
CA PRO A 107 -12.23 6.25 3.45
C PRO A 107 -12.96 7.43 4.10
N PRO A 108 -13.32 8.47 3.33
CA PRO A 108 -14.32 9.43 3.78
C PRO A 108 -15.61 8.68 4.13
N TYR A 109 -16.13 8.90 5.34
CA TYR A 109 -17.35 8.25 5.79
C TYR A 109 -18.58 8.80 5.06
N TYR A 110 -19.48 7.91 4.63
CA TYR A 110 -20.73 8.26 3.94
C TYR A 110 -21.53 9.36 4.65
N ASN A 111 -21.55 9.31 5.99
CA ASN A 111 -22.33 10.21 6.85
C ASN A 111 -21.55 11.43 7.38
N ALA A 112 -20.33 11.66 6.92
CA ALA A 112 -19.50 12.76 7.40
C ALA A 112 -20.06 14.10 6.89
N ARG A 113 -20.60 14.92 7.81
CA ARG A 113 -21.25 16.20 7.49
C ARG A 113 -20.36 17.19 6.75
N ASP A 114 -19.05 17.14 6.99
CA ASP A 114 -18.08 18.07 6.40
C ASP A 114 -17.70 17.68 4.95
N TYR A 115 -18.05 16.46 4.50
CA TYR A 115 -17.65 15.91 3.20
C TYR A 115 -18.76 15.15 2.44
N SER A 116 -19.99 15.07 2.96
CA SER A 116 -21.02 14.21 2.36
C SER A 116 -21.49 14.79 1.02
N GLN A 117 -20.86 14.33 -0.05
CA GLN A 117 -21.15 14.70 -1.43
C GLN A 117 -22.12 13.72 -2.11
N TRP A 118 -22.34 12.53 -1.54
CA TRP A 118 -23.13 11.46 -2.13
C TRP A 118 -24.60 11.55 -1.75
N LYS A 119 -25.51 11.37 -2.72
CA LYS A 119 -26.96 11.45 -2.48
C LYS A 119 -27.52 10.22 -1.79
N ASN A 120 -26.92 9.06 -2.04
CA ASN A 120 -27.35 7.76 -1.54
C ASN A 120 -26.15 6.81 -1.37
N LEU A 121 -26.37 5.69 -0.69
CA LEU A 121 -25.32 4.70 -0.42
C LEU A 121 -24.73 4.11 -1.71
N ASN A 122 -25.53 3.92 -2.76
CA ASN A 122 -25.03 3.32 -4.01
C ASN A 122 -24.03 4.23 -4.72
N GLU A 123 -24.29 5.54 -4.78
CA GLU A 123 -23.33 6.52 -5.35
C GLU A 123 -22.01 6.50 -4.59
N TYR A 124 -22.05 6.43 -3.25
CA TYR A 124 -20.85 6.31 -2.43
C TYR A 124 -20.06 5.04 -2.72
N LEU A 125 -20.73 3.87 -2.70
CA LEU A 125 -20.07 2.59 -2.95
C LEU A 125 -19.51 2.48 -4.37
N GLU A 126 -20.17 3.08 -5.36
CA GLU A 126 -19.70 3.09 -6.75
C GLU A 126 -18.47 4.00 -6.93
N ASP A 127 -18.44 5.16 -6.30
CA ASP A 127 -17.24 6.01 -6.33
C ASP A 127 -16.05 5.33 -5.62
N MET A 128 -16.31 4.70 -4.47
CA MET A 128 -15.29 3.91 -3.79
C MET A 128 -14.80 2.74 -4.65
N ARG A 129 -15.70 2.04 -5.37
CA ARG A 129 -15.34 0.96 -6.30
C ARG A 129 -14.35 1.44 -7.35
N LYS A 130 -14.59 2.60 -7.98
CA LYS A 130 -13.67 3.17 -8.97
C LYS A 130 -12.29 3.46 -8.36
N ILE A 131 -12.25 3.99 -7.14
CA ILE A 131 -10.99 4.26 -6.42
C ILE A 131 -10.26 2.95 -6.07
N ILE A 132 -10.98 1.94 -5.61
CA ILE A 132 -10.43 0.61 -5.28
C ILE A 132 -9.86 -0.06 -6.54
N ARG A 133 -10.56 0.02 -7.67
CA ARG A 133 -10.07 -0.48 -8.97
C ARG A 133 -8.74 0.17 -9.37
N GLU A 134 -8.65 1.49 -9.30
CA GLU A 134 -7.40 2.18 -9.62
C GLU A 134 -6.31 1.92 -8.58
N SER A 135 -6.68 1.74 -7.31
CA SER A 135 -5.77 1.32 -6.25
C SER A 135 -5.17 -0.06 -6.54
N TYR A 136 -5.98 -1.03 -7.01
CA TYR A 136 -5.50 -2.33 -7.46
C TYR A 136 -4.46 -2.20 -8.58
N ARG A 137 -4.71 -1.33 -9.56
CA ARG A 137 -3.78 -1.10 -10.67
C ARG A 137 -2.45 -0.51 -10.18
N VAL A 138 -2.52 0.50 -9.32
CA VAL A 138 -1.35 1.27 -8.83
C VAL A 138 -0.52 0.50 -7.80
N LEU A 139 -1.14 -0.36 -6.98
CA LEU A 139 -0.44 -1.19 -6.00
C LEU A 139 0.43 -2.23 -6.71
N ASP A 140 1.65 -2.45 -6.25
CA ASP A 140 2.57 -3.44 -6.80
C ASP A 140 2.07 -4.87 -6.57
N ASN A 141 2.47 -5.81 -7.43
CA ASN A 141 1.98 -7.19 -7.30
C ASN A 141 2.47 -7.83 -5.99
N HIS A 142 1.64 -8.67 -5.36
CA HIS A 142 1.90 -9.30 -4.05
C HIS A 142 2.07 -8.33 -2.87
N ARG A 143 1.51 -7.13 -2.98
CA ARG A 143 1.48 -6.14 -1.90
C ARG A 143 0.12 -6.03 -1.23
N VAL A 144 0.10 -5.27 -0.14
CA VAL A 144 -1.02 -5.20 0.80
C VAL A 144 -1.67 -3.83 0.77
N PHE A 145 -3.00 -3.84 0.85
CA PHE A 145 -3.82 -2.68 1.16
C PHE A 145 -4.47 -2.91 2.52
N VAL A 146 -4.10 -2.09 3.50
CA VAL A 146 -4.76 -2.00 4.82
C VAL A 146 -5.84 -0.91 4.80
N PHE A 147 -7.08 -1.28 5.08
CA PHE A 147 -8.24 -0.38 4.95
C PHE A 147 -9.02 -0.31 6.26
N ASN A 148 -8.95 0.84 6.94
CA ASN A 148 -9.70 1.08 8.18
C ASN A 148 -11.12 1.57 7.86
N VAL A 149 -12.15 0.91 8.37
CA VAL A 149 -13.53 1.36 8.21
C VAL A 149 -14.42 0.95 9.38
N GLY A 150 -15.21 1.91 9.88
CA GLY A 150 -16.26 1.66 10.85
C GLY A 150 -17.64 1.50 10.22
N ASP A 151 -18.44 0.59 10.78
CA ASP A 151 -19.87 0.56 10.50
C ASP A 151 -20.55 1.84 11.00
N VAL A 152 -21.43 2.40 10.17
CA VAL A 152 -22.13 3.65 10.46
C VAL A 152 -23.62 3.43 10.64
N PHE A 153 -24.24 4.23 11.50
CA PHE A 153 -25.70 4.32 11.61
C PHE A 153 -26.19 5.49 10.76
N ASP A 154 -26.89 5.18 9.68
CA ASP A 154 -27.51 6.17 8.78
C ASP A 154 -28.67 5.56 7.97
N ASN A 155 -29.30 6.39 7.15
CA ASN A 155 -30.27 6.00 6.14
C ASN A 155 -29.58 5.80 4.79
N ASP A 156 -29.87 4.68 4.12
CA ASP A 156 -29.28 4.37 2.81
C ASP A 156 -29.70 5.36 1.71
N ASN A 157 -30.84 6.03 1.91
CA ASN A 157 -31.49 6.94 0.96
C ASN A 157 -31.74 6.32 -0.44
N LEU A 158 -31.99 5.01 -0.50
CA LEU A 158 -32.15 4.25 -1.76
C LEU A 158 -33.56 4.36 -2.34
N THR A 159 -34.59 4.08 -1.54
CA THR A 159 -36.00 4.06 -1.98
C THR A 159 -36.83 5.17 -1.37
N THR A 160 -36.49 5.61 -0.16
CA THR A 160 -37.17 6.69 0.56
C THR A 160 -36.14 7.65 1.14
N LYS A 161 -36.37 8.96 0.98
CA LYS A 161 -35.47 10.02 1.49
C LYS A 161 -35.54 10.18 3.01
N SER A 162 -36.59 9.66 3.63
CA SER A 162 -36.77 9.64 5.07
C SER A 162 -37.73 8.53 5.43
N VAL A 163 -37.19 7.49 6.06
CA VAL A 163 -37.94 6.61 6.95
C VAL A 163 -37.36 6.87 8.33
N TRP A 164 -38.23 6.87 9.35
CA TRP A 164 -37.88 6.90 10.76
C TRP A 164 -37.15 5.61 11.19
N GLY A 165 -36.10 5.23 10.46
CA GLY A 165 -35.42 3.94 10.54
C GLY A 165 -33.95 4.10 10.19
N LYS A 166 -33.15 4.62 11.14
CA LYS A 166 -31.69 4.54 11.06
C LYS A 166 -31.31 3.09 11.27
N ARG A 167 -30.71 2.45 10.26
CA ARG A 167 -30.15 1.11 10.39
C ARG A 167 -28.63 1.17 10.47
N ARG A 168 -28.02 0.08 10.90
CA ARG A 168 -26.57 -0.10 10.79
C ARG A 168 -26.23 -0.43 9.34
N LEU A 169 -25.33 0.35 8.75
CA LEU A 169 -24.72 0.07 7.45
C LEU A 169 -23.43 -0.72 7.71
N PRO A 170 -23.37 -2.01 7.33
CA PRO A 170 -22.20 -2.85 7.50
C PRO A 170 -21.14 -2.50 6.45
N LEU A 171 -20.53 -1.32 6.57
CA LEU A 171 -19.56 -0.83 5.60
C LEU A 171 -18.38 -1.79 5.46
N GLY A 172 -17.92 -2.41 6.56
CA GLY A 172 -16.86 -3.41 6.49
C GLY A 172 -17.18 -4.56 5.53
N SER A 173 -18.42 -5.07 5.58
CA SER A 173 -18.89 -6.13 4.66
C SER A 173 -19.03 -5.64 3.22
N TYR A 174 -19.56 -4.42 3.00
CA TYR A 174 -19.71 -3.86 1.66
C TYR A 174 -18.35 -3.63 0.98
N PHE A 175 -17.39 -3.07 1.71
CA PHE A 175 -16.04 -2.88 1.20
C PHE A 175 -15.35 -4.21 0.93
N THR A 176 -15.43 -5.19 1.83
CA THR A 176 -14.86 -6.53 1.60
C THR A 176 -15.36 -7.12 0.28
N LYS A 177 -16.67 -7.02 0.01
CA LYS A 177 -17.26 -7.49 -1.25
C LYS A 177 -16.72 -6.72 -2.47
N ILE A 178 -16.62 -5.40 -2.40
CA ILE A 178 -16.10 -4.57 -3.50
C ILE A 178 -14.62 -4.89 -3.77
N PHE A 179 -13.80 -5.00 -2.73
CA PHE A 179 -12.37 -5.34 -2.88
C PHE A 179 -12.18 -6.69 -3.61
N GLU A 180 -12.91 -7.73 -3.19
CA GLU A 180 -12.89 -9.04 -3.84
C GLU A 180 -13.30 -8.97 -5.32
N GLU A 181 -14.36 -8.22 -5.64
CA GLU A 181 -14.83 -8.04 -7.02
C GLU A 181 -13.86 -7.27 -7.91
N GLU A 182 -13.09 -6.34 -7.33
CA GLU A 182 -12.05 -5.59 -8.04
C GLU A 182 -10.70 -6.32 -8.07
N GLY A 183 -10.64 -7.57 -7.59
CA GLY A 183 -9.52 -8.49 -7.76
C GLY A 183 -8.56 -8.60 -6.58
N PHE A 184 -8.81 -7.89 -5.48
CA PHE A 184 -8.08 -8.15 -4.23
C PHE A 184 -8.52 -9.46 -3.59
N THR A 185 -7.68 -9.98 -2.70
CA THR A 185 -8.02 -11.11 -1.83
C THR A 185 -8.07 -10.62 -0.39
N PHE A 186 -9.21 -10.79 0.27
CA PHE A 186 -9.38 -10.61 1.70
C PHE A 186 -8.52 -11.62 2.44
N VAL A 187 -7.73 -11.13 3.39
CA VAL A 187 -6.80 -11.95 4.17
C VAL A 187 -7.21 -12.00 5.63
N ASP A 188 -7.54 -10.84 6.21
CA ASP A 188 -7.81 -10.75 7.64
C ASP A 188 -8.64 -9.50 8.00
N ASP A 189 -9.24 -9.52 9.19
CA ASP A 189 -9.98 -8.41 9.79
C ASP A 189 -9.57 -8.23 11.24
N PHE A 190 -8.77 -7.19 11.49
CA PHE A 190 -8.40 -6.81 12.85
C PHE A 190 -9.44 -5.84 13.41
N ILE A 191 -9.96 -6.14 14.59
CA ILE A 191 -10.93 -5.30 15.28
C ILE A 191 -10.18 -4.30 16.15
N TRP A 192 -10.26 -3.03 15.78
CA TRP A 192 -9.79 -1.93 16.62
C TRP A 192 -10.84 -1.60 17.69
N ASP A 193 -10.60 -2.03 18.92
CA ASP A 193 -11.39 -1.61 20.09
C ASP A 193 -11.01 -0.18 20.50
N LYS A 194 -11.94 0.76 20.28
CA LYS A 194 -11.79 2.17 20.62
C LYS A 194 -11.97 2.45 22.11
N GLY A 195 -12.38 1.45 22.89
CA GLY A 195 -12.75 1.57 24.29
C GLY A 195 -14.16 2.11 24.45
N GLU A 196 -14.30 3.20 25.20
CA GLU A 196 -15.63 3.72 25.54
C GLU A 196 -16.36 4.29 24.34
N VAL A 197 -17.66 4.00 24.27
CA VAL A 197 -18.57 4.51 23.25
C VAL A 197 -18.64 6.03 23.36
N GLN A 198 -18.12 6.73 22.34
CA GLN A 198 -18.14 8.20 22.28
C GLN A 198 -19.49 8.78 21.81
N THR A 199 -20.46 7.93 21.46
CA THR A 199 -21.78 8.38 21.00
C THR A 199 -22.83 8.28 22.08
N GLU A 200 -23.57 9.38 22.26
CA GLU A 200 -24.80 9.41 23.04
C GLU A 200 -26.00 8.83 22.25
N ARG A 201 -25.81 8.47 20.97
CA ARG A 201 -26.84 7.80 20.17
C ARG A 201 -27.19 6.47 20.85
N HIS A 202 -28.49 6.20 21.01
CA HIS A 202 -29.07 5.05 21.71
C HIS A 202 -29.14 5.13 23.25
N LYS A 203 -28.69 6.22 23.90
CA LYS A 203 -29.02 6.49 25.31
C LYS A 203 -30.44 7.04 25.43
N HIS A 204 -31.44 6.14 25.49
CA HIS A 204 -32.81 6.50 25.87
C HIS A 204 -32.93 6.49 27.39
N GLY A 205 -32.59 7.62 28.02
CA GLY A 205 -32.42 7.79 29.48
C GLY A 205 -33.36 6.97 30.36
N ASN A 206 -34.68 7.17 30.25
CA ASN A 206 -35.69 6.59 31.15
C ASN A 206 -36.38 5.32 30.63
N LYS A 207 -35.86 4.65 29.58
CA LYS A 207 -36.50 3.45 29.03
C LYS A 207 -35.56 2.23 29.10
N PRO A 208 -35.36 1.62 30.29
CA PRO A 208 -34.54 0.43 30.46
C PRO A 208 -35.30 -0.85 30.06
N TYR A 209 -36.03 -0.81 28.95
CA TYR A 209 -36.84 -1.93 28.46
C TYR A 209 -36.25 -2.49 27.17
N PRO A 210 -36.46 -3.78 26.85
CA PRO A 210 -36.08 -4.35 25.56
C PRO A 210 -36.55 -3.49 24.38
N PHE A 211 -35.78 -3.47 23.29
CA PHE A 211 -36.02 -2.68 22.06
C PHE A 211 -35.78 -1.16 22.14
N TYR A 212 -35.56 -0.58 23.34
CA TYR A 212 -35.29 0.86 23.49
C TYR A 212 -33.82 1.24 23.56
N GLN A 213 -32.95 0.27 23.89
CA GLN A 213 -31.51 0.46 23.96
C GLN A 213 -30.82 -0.55 23.05
N TYR A 214 -29.97 -0.05 22.15
CA TYR A 214 -29.13 -0.86 21.28
C TYR A 214 -27.67 -0.57 21.59
N PRO A 215 -26.78 -1.59 21.58
CA PRO A 215 -25.35 -1.38 21.71
C PRO A 215 -24.86 -0.46 20.59
N ALA A 216 -24.13 0.58 21.00
CA ALA A 216 -23.42 1.46 20.08
C ALA A 216 -22.10 0.81 19.64
N ASN A 217 -21.62 1.22 18.46
CA ASN A 217 -20.38 0.68 17.94
C ASN A 217 -19.18 1.24 18.72
N CYS A 218 -18.36 0.35 19.29
CA CYS A 218 -17.12 0.68 20.00
C CYS A 218 -15.88 0.25 19.23
N TYR A 219 -16.02 -0.25 18.00
CA TYR A 219 -14.90 -0.72 17.21
C TYR A 219 -14.94 -0.24 15.75
N GLU A 220 -13.81 -0.38 15.07
CA GLU A 220 -13.67 -0.23 13.62
C GLU A 220 -12.91 -1.46 13.07
N HIS A 221 -13.12 -1.76 11.80
CA HIS A 221 -12.43 -2.85 11.10
C HIS A 221 -11.12 -2.31 10.52
N ILE A 222 -10.03 -3.04 10.71
CA ILE A 222 -8.77 -2.87 9.98
C ILE A 222 -8.67 -4.06 9.03
N LEU A 223 -9.22 -3.89 7.83
CA LEU A 223 -9.31 -4.93 6.83
C LEU A 223 -7.98 -5.07 6.07
N ILE A 224 -7.54 -6.30 5.85
CA ILE A 224 -6.29 -6.61 5.14
C ILE A 224 -6.60 -7.26 3.81
N PHE A 225 -6.17 -6.61 2.74
CA PHE A 225 -6.36 -7.08 1.37
C PHE A 225 -5.01 -7.26 0.68
N HIS A 226 -4.85 -8.37 -0.05
CA HIS A 226 -3.68 -8.62 -0.87
C HIS A 226 -4.00 -8.48 -2.36
N LYS A 227 -3.06 -7.92 -3.12
CA LYS A 227 -3.09 -7.97 -4.58
C LYS A 227 -2.40 -9.24 -5.08
N HIS A 228 -3.12 -10.03 -5.87
CA HIS A 228 -2.63 -11.25 -6.50
C HIS A 228 -2.96 -11.25 -8.00
N ARG A 229 -2.24 -10.45 -8.78
CA ARG A 229 -2.34 -10.52 -10.24
C ARG A 229 -1.74 -11.84 -10.72
N LEU A 230 -2.38 -12.45 -11.72
CA LEU A 230 -1.78 -13.57 -12.44
C LEU A 230 -0.45 -13.14 -13.06
N ASP A 231 0.64 -13.70 -12.54
CA ASP A 231 1.99 -13.44 -12.98
C ASP A 231 2.65 -14.72 -13.49
N ARG A 232 2.88 -14.74 -14.80
CA ARG A 232 3.55 -15.84 -15.51
C ARG A 232 4.98 -15.48 -15.89
N THR A 233 5.49 -14.35 -15.42
CA THR A 233 6.85 -13.89 -15.68
C THR A 233 7.86 -14.92 -15.20
N ARG A 234 8.79 -15.26 -16.09
CA ARG A 234 9.94 -16.10 -15.80
C ARG A 234 10.97 -15.31 -15.03
N TYR A 235 11.25 -15.69 -13.78
CA TYR A 235 12.23 -14.99 -12.95
C TYR A 235 13.61 -15.67 -12.95
N PRO A 236 14.70 -14.89 -12.88
CA PRO A 236 16.06 -15.41 -12.73
C PRO A 236 16.19 -16.27 -11.47
N CYS A 237 16.99 -17.35 -11.56
CA CYS A 237 17.31 -18.15 -10.38
C CYS A 237 18.05 -17.31 -9.33
N PRO A 238 17.60 -17.25 -8.05
CA PRO A 238 18.25 -16.43 -7.03
C PRO A 238 19.62 -16.96 -6.59
N ILE A 239 20.07 -18.12 -7.11
CA ILE A 239 21.37 -18.73 -6.77
C ILE A 239 22.39 -18.57 -7.89
N CYS A 240 21.97 -18.68 -9.15
CA CYS A 240 22.89 -18.66 -10.29
C CYS A 240 22.55 -17.61 -11.36
N GLY A 241 21.49 -16.82 -11.15
CA GLY A 241 21.07 -15.72 -12.05
C GLY A 241 20.47 -16.15 -13.38
N THR A 242 20.48 -17.44 -13.76
CA THR A 242 20.02 -17.86 -15.08
C THR A 242 18.50 -17.93 -15.20
N LEU A 243 17.97 -17.64 -16.39
CA LEU A 243 16.54 -17.82 -16.75
C LEU A 243 16.16 -19.24 -17.18
N LYS A 244 17.13 -20.18 -17.19
CA LYS A 244 16.90 -21.62 -17.40
C LYS A 244 16.21 -22.26 -16.21
N VAL A 245 14.90 -22.01 -16.12
CA VAL A 245 14.00 -22.51 -15.09
C VAL A 245 12.78 -23.19 -15.71
N ASN A 246 12.09 -24.07 -14.98
CA ASN A 246 10.79 -24.59 -15.42
C ASN A 246 9.70 -24.09 -14.49
N GLY A 247 8.58 -23.67 -15.06
CA GLY A 247 7.36 -23.39 -14.31
C GLY A 247 6.85 -24.70 -13.70
N ASN A 248 6.55 -24.67 -12.41
CA ASN A 248 5.85 -25.76 -11.74
C ASN A 248 4.37 -25.36 -11.58
N THR A 249 3.85 -25.42 -10.36
CA THR A 249 2.50 -25.00 -10.00
C THR A 249 2.50 -23.57 -9.48
N GLN A 250 1.31 -22.99 -9.34
CA GLN A 250 1.13 -21.78 -8.55
C GLN A 250 1.32 -22.11 -7.07
N SER A 251 2.24 -21.42 -6.40
CA SER A 251 2.45 -21.61 -4.95
C SER A 251 1.41 -20.88 -4.13
N GLU A 252 0.86 -19.80 -4.68
CA GLU A 252 -0.20 -18.96 -4.12
C GLU A 252 -1.08 -18.50 -5.28
N ILE A 253 -2.28 -17.99 -4.98
CA ILE A 253 -3.18 -17.43 -5.99
C ILE A 253 -2.41 -16.41 -6.84
N GLY A 254 -2.45 -16.60 -8.16
CA GLY A 254 -1.80 -15.72 -9.13
C GLY A 254 -0.28 -15.81 -9.23
N LEU A 255 0.42 -16.52 -8.32
CA LEU A 255 1.89 -16.55 -8.30
C LEU A 255 2.46 -17.89 -8.75
N MET A 256 3.13 -17.90 -9.91
CA MET A 256 3.83 -19.08 -10.41
C MET A 256 5.12 -19.35 -9.63
N SER A 257 5.38 -20.63 -9.33
CA SER A 257 6.67 -21.09 -8.81
C SER A 257 7.56 -21.63 -9.93
N TRP A 258 8.86 -21.42 -9.76
CA TRP A 258 9.91 -21.74 -10.71
C TRP A 258 10.92 -22.69 -10.08
N GLU A 259 11.51 -23.55 -10.89
CA GLU A 259 12.59 -24.44 -10.48
C GLU A 259 13.79 -24.32 -11.40
N CYS A 260 14.97 -24.08 -10.83
CA CYS A 260 16.20 -23.97 -11.60
C CYS A 260 16.55 -25.28 -12.32
N LYS A 261 16.83 -25.20 -13.63
CA LYS A 261 17.27 -26.33 -14.47
C LYS A 261 18.71 -26.18 -14.97
N ASN A 262 19.42 -25.16 -14.52
CA ASN A 262 20.86 -25.04 -14.75
C ASN A 262 21.61 -26.10 -13.90
N LEU A 263 22.21 -27.09 -14.56
CA LEU A 263 22.95 -28.17 -13.90
C LEU A 263 24.17 -27.65 -13.13
N ASP A 264 24.75 -26.55 -13.58
CA ASP A 264 25.91 -25.88 -12.94
C ASP A 264 25.51 -24.93 -11.80
N CYS A 265 24.25 -24.95 -11.36
CA CYS A 265 23.79 -24.12 -10.25
C CYS A 265 24.55 -24.47 -8.95
N PHE A 266 25.05 -23.45 -8.24
CA PHE A 266 25.90 -23.62 -7.06
C PHE A 266 25.22 -24.32 -5.88
N GLN A 267 23.88 -24.32 -5.86
CA GLN A 267 23.09 -24.96 -4.82
C GLN A 267 22.05 -25.85 -5.48
N ARG A 268 22.13 -27.15 -5.18
CA ARG A 268 21.17 -28.19 -5.59
C ARG A 268 20.81 -29.05 -4.38
N SER A 269 19.65 -29.70 -4.42
CA SER A 269 19.20 -30.60 -3.36
C SER A 269 20.05 -31.88 -3.30
N LYS A 270 19.89 -32.67 -2.23
CA LYS A 270 20.48 -34.02 -2.11
C LYS A 270 20.07 -34.96 -3.25
N SER A 271 18.87 -34.77 -3.82
CA SER A 271 18.36 -35.48 -4.99
C SER A 271 18.72 -34.83 -6.32
N ASN A 272 19.73 -33.96 -6.33
CA ASN A 272 20.20 -33.20 -7.49
C ASN A 272 19.11 -32.35 -8.18
N ARG A 273 18.14 -31.84 -7.42
CA ARG A 273 17.09 -30.95 -7.89
C ARG A 273 17.50 -29.48 -7.74
N GLY A 274 17.10 -28.61 -8.66
CA GLY A 274 17.34 -27.17 -8.53
C GLY A 274 16.50 -26.51 -7.44
N LYS A 275 16.91 -25.31 -6.99
CA LYS A 275 16.15 -24.50 -6.04
C LYS A 275 14.79 -24.12 -6.64
N ARG A 276 13.74 -24.25 -5.83
CA ARG A 276 12.39 -23.75 -6.12
C ARG A 276 12.22 -22.35 -5.53
N PHE A 277 11.58 -21.45 -6.27
CA PHE A 277 11.39 -20.06 -5.86
C PHE A 277 10.19 -19.43 -6.59
N SER A 278 9.77 -18.26 -6.14
CA SER A 278 8.73 -17.43 -6.74
C SER A 278 9.12 -15.96 -6.55
N LEU A 279 8.45 -15.02 -7.24
CA LEU A 279 8.72 -13.58 -7.06
C LEU A 279 8.64 -13.18 -5.58
N LYS A 280 7.56 -13.57 -4.89
CA LYS A 280 7.39 -13.32 -3.45
C LYS A 280 8.56 -13.88 -2.62
N THR A 281 9.03 -15.08 -2.93
CA THR A 281 10.17 -15.70 -2.22
C THR A 281 11.46 -14.92 -2.48
N ILE A 282 11.68 -14.44 -3.71
CA ILE A 282 12.83 -13.59 -4.04
C ILE A 282 12.78 -12.30 -3.22
N MET A 283 11.64 -11.60 -3.25
CA MET A 283 11.44 -10.33 -2.54
C MET A 283 11.61 -10.48 -1.02
N THR A 284 11.04 -11.54 -0.45
CA THR A 284 11.11 -11.76 1.01
C THR A 284 12.49 -12.19 1.47
N GLN A 285 13.19 -13.05 0.73
CA GLN A 285 14.53 -13.51 1.11
C GLN A 285 15.59 -12.41 0.98
N SER A 286 15.46 -11.52 -0.01
CA SER A 286 16.45 -10.44 -0.21
C SER A 286 16.46 -9.38 0.91
N HIS A 287 15.39 -9.29 1.70
CA HIS A 287 15.22 -8.29 2.76
C HIS A 287 15.26 -8.87 4.18
N GLN A 288 15.75 -10.11 4.36
CA GLN A 288 15.99 -10.69 5.69
C GLN A 288 17.28 -10.14 6.33
N SER A 289 17.24 -8.87 6.73
CA SER A 289 18.36 -8.20 7.40
C SER A 289 17.92 -7.54 8.71
N LYS A 290 18.89 -7.27 9.60
CA LYS A 290 18.66 -6.52 10.85
C LYS A 290 17.97 -5.18 10.62
N GLU A 291 18.17 -4.58 9.46
CA GLU A 291 17.59 -3.31 9.08
C GLU A 291 16.06 -3.35 9.00
N HIS A 292 15.49 -4.50 8.62
CA HIS A 292 14.05 -4.69 8.42
C HIS A 292 13.38 -5.47 9.56
N GLU A 293 14.08 -5.73 10.66
CA GLU A 293 13.51 -6.44 11.81
C GLU A 293 12.36 -5.66 12.45
N ILE A 294 11.27 -6.38 12.74
CA ILE A 294 10.13 -5.86 13.50
C ILE A 294 10.37 -6.16 14.99
N PRO A 295 10.21 -5.18 15.90
CA PRO A 295 10.38 -5.41 17.32
C PRO A 295 9.47 -6.52 17.86
N LYS A 296 10.00 -7.40 18.70
CA LYS A 296 9.25 -8.56 19.25
C LYS A 296 7.98 -8.15 20.01
N GLU A 297 8.05 -7.08 20.81
CA GLU A 297 6.87 -6.58 21.53
C GLU A 297 5.79 -6.05 20.59
N PHE A 298 6.18 -5.50 19.43
CA PHE A 298 5.24 -5.08 18.39
C PHE A 298 4.49 -6.29 17.82
N ILE A 299 5.24 -7.34 17.44
CA ILE A 299 4.65 -8.60 16.95
C ILE A 299 3.71 -9.20 18.01
N LYS A 300 4.10 -9.17 19.28
CA LYS A 300 3.29 -9.69 20.39
C LYS A 300 1.99 -8.89 20.56
N LYS A 301 2.01 -7.56 20.44
CA LYS A 301 0.82 -6.69 20.46
C LYS A 301 -0.16 -7.09 19.36
N TRP A 302 0.34 -7.23 18.13
CA TRP A 302 -0.45 -7.50 16.92
C TRP A 302 -0.69 -8.99 16.66
N ARG A 303 -0.39 -9.87 17.63
CA ARG A 303 -0.77 -11.29 17.57
C ARG A 303 -2.26 -11.50 17.88
N ARG A 304 -2.91 -10.53 18.52
CA ARG A 304 -4.35 -10.52 18.76
C ARG A 304 -5.03 -9.84 17.58
N ASP A 305 -6.07 -10.46 17.09
CA ASP A 305 -7.00 -9.93 16.09
C ASP A 305 -7.88 -8.79 16.65
N ILE A 306 -8.11 -8.77 17.97
CA ILE A 306 -8.73 -7.63 18.68
C ILE A 306 -7.65 -6.81 19.39
N VAL A 307 -7.49 -5.55 18.99
CA VAL A 307 -6.46 -4.63 19.49
C VAL A 307 -7.09 -3.36 20.04
N LYS A 308 -6.75 -3.03 21.29
CA LYS A 308 -7.29 -1.85 21.99
C LYS A 308 -6.28 -0.71 22.01
N PHE A 309 -6.68 0.45 21.49
CA PHE A 309 -5.95 1.71 21.60
C PHE A 309 -6.91 2.90 21.42
N SER A 310 -6.54 4.04 21.99
CA SER A 310 -7.42 5.21 22.05
C SER A 310 -7.56 5.91 20.68
N PRO A 311 -8.74 6.44 20.35
CA PRO A 311 -8.92 7.35 19.22
C PRO A 311 -8.10 8.63 19.36
N VAL A 312 -7.86 9.30 18.23
CA VAL A 312 -7.12 10.57 18.20
C VAL A 312 -7.91 11.69 18.90
N ILE A 313 -7.30 12.29 19.92
CA ILE A 313 -7.85 13.46 20.60
C ILE A 313 -7.49 14.72 19.81
N LYS A 314 -8.44 15.19 18.99
CA LYS A 314 -8.25 16.34 18.09
C LYS A 314 -8.61 17.69 18.70
N ILE A 315 -9.36 17.71 19.78
CA ILE A 315 -9.83 18.93 20.44
C ILE A 315 -8.96 19.18 21.68
N ASN A 316 -8.32 20.34 21.74
CA ASN A 316 -7.58 20.73 22.94
C ASN A 316 -8.52 21.27 24.03
N SER A 317 -7.97 21.53 25.23
CA SER A 317 -8.72 22.12 26.35
C SER A 317 -9.38 23.48 26.04
N LYS A 318 -9.01 24.13 24.93
CA LYS A 318 -9.57 25.40 24.43
C LYS A 318 -10.61 25.21 23.30
N GLY A 319 -11.04 23.98 23.04
CA GLY A 319 -12.04 23.67 22.00
C GLY A 319 -11.54 23.76 20.55
N LYS A 320 -10.23 23.96 20.33
CA LYS A 320 -9.67 24.11 18.96
C LYS A 320 -9.27 22.74 18.40
N ASN A 321 -9.60 22.50 17.13
CA ASN A 321 -9.11 21.35 16.39
C ASN A 321 -7.63 21.55 16.04
N VAL A 322 -6.74 20.84 16.73
CA VAL A 322 -5.28 21.00 16.57
C VAL A 322 -4.73 20.37 15.29
N LEU A 323 -5.47 19.45 14.68
CA LEU A 323 -5.06 18.74 13.46
C LEU A 323 -5.71 19.31 12.19
N GLY A 324 -6.65 20.24 12.33
CA GLY A 324 -7.44 20.78 11.22
C GLY A 324 -8.43 19.79 10.60
N HIS A 325 -8.20 18.49 10.71
CA HIS A 325 -9.03 17.43 10.13
C HIS A 325 -10.07 16.87 11.10
N THR A 326 -11.25 16.48 10.59
CA THR A 326 -12.39 16.11 11.44
C THR A 326 -12.43 14.63 11.79
N ALA A 327 -11.72 13.74 11.08
CA ALA A 327 -11.69 12.30 11.38
C ALA A 327 -10.33 11.62 11.13
N PRO A 328 -9.26 11.95 11.87
CA PRO A 328 -7.99 11.24 11.78
C PRO A 328 -8.08 9.87 12.48
N PHE A 329 -7.48 8.83 11.87
CA PHE A 329 -7.25 7.56 12.55
C PHE A 329 -5.92 7.56 13.35
N PRO A 330 -5.78 6.69 14.38
CA PRO A 330 -4.58 6.64 15.21
C PRO A 330 -3.34 6.17 14.47
N GLU A 331 -2.16 6.57 14.92
CA GLU A 331 -0.86 6.22 14.32
C GLU A 331 -0.56 4.72 14.37
N GLU A 332 -1.20 3.98 15.27
CA GLU A 332 -1.04 2.53 15.43
C GLU A 332 -1.43 1.75 14.17
N ILE A 333 -2.47 2.19 13.46
CA ILE A 333 -2.97 1.54 12.23
C ILE A 333 -1.95 1.64 11.08
N PRO A 334 -1.46 2.84 10.70
CA PRO A 334 -0.43 2.95 9.68
C PRO A 334 0.90 2.39 10.17
N GLU A 335 1.21 2.42 11.48
CA GLU A 335 2.43 1.77 12.00
C GLU A 335 2.36 0.25 11.80
N PHE A 336 1.22 -0.37 12.08
CA PHE A 336 0.97 -1.78 11.78
C PHE A 336 1.15 -2.08 10.30
N ALA A 337 0.46 -1.35 9.42
CA ALA A 337 0.55 -1.55 7.98
C ALA A 337 2.02 -1.46 7.50
N VAL A 338 2.68 -0.35 7.81
CA VAL A 338 4.03 -0.05 7.31
C VAL A 338 5.07 -1.02 7.87
N ARG A 339 5.00 -1.40 9.15
CA ARG A 339 5.96 -2.35 9.73
C ARG A 339 5.77 -3.77 9.21
N MET A 340 4.53 -4.23 9.09
CA MET A 340 4.23 -5.64 8.76
C MET A 340 4.36 -5.94 7.27
N PHE A 341 4.09 -4.96 6.40
CA PHE A 341 3.90 -5.22 4.96
C PHE A 341 4.76 -4.36 4.03
N SER A 342 5.80 -3.69 4.55
CA SER A 342 6.76 -2.92 3.72
C SER A 342 8.20 -3.00 4.22
N TYR A 343 9.15 -2.73 3.35
CA TYR A 343 10.58 -2.56 3.63
C TYR A 343 10.99 -1.09 3.67
N LYS A 344 12.16 -0.79 4.24
CA LYS A 344 12.67 0.60 4.28
C LYS A 344 12.92 1.10 2.85
N GLY A 345 12.70 2.39 2.63
CA GLY A 345 12.78 3.02 1.31
C GLY A 345 11.54 2.82 0.44
N GLU A 346 10.62 1.93 0.80
CA GLU A 346 9.42 1.67 0.00
C GLU A 346 8.37 2.80 0.11
N LYS A 347 7.51 2.89 -0.91
CA LYS A 347 6.46 3.91 -1.04
C LYS A 347 5.16 3.44 -0.38
N VAL A 348 4.70 4.21 0.61
CA VAL A 348 3.44 4.06 1.33
C VAL A 348 2.47 5.11 0.83
N LEU A 349 1.33 4.69 0.28
CA LEU A 349 0.29 5.62 -0.18
C LEU A 349 -0.90 5.63 0.76
N ASP A 350 -1.38 6.83 1.07
CA ASP A 350 -2.68 7.10 1.66
C ASP A 350 -3.57 7.85 0.65
N PRO A 351 -4.52 7.17 -0.01
CA PRO A 351 -5.41 7.80 -0.98
C PRO A 351 -6.36 8.86 -0.38
N PHE A 352 -6.57 8.85 0.94
CA PHE A 352 -7.41 9.79 1.67
C PHE A 352 -6.61 10.41 2.82
N GLY A 353 -5.60 11.20 2.45
CA GLY A 353 -4.53 11.64 3.32
C GLY A 353 -4.99 12.42 4.56
N GLY A 354 -6.04 13.25 4.48
CA GLY A 354 -6.56 13.98 5.63
C GLY A 354 -5.50 14.75 6.42
N SER A 355 -5.21 14.33 7.66
CA SER A 355 -4.14 14.91 8.52
C SER A 355 -2.72 14.39 8.23
N PHE A 356 -2.58 13.55 7.20
CA PHE A 356 -1.35 12.90 6.74
C PHE A 356 -0.66 12.02 7.79
N THR A 357 -1.44 11.40 8.67
CA THR A 357 -0.94 10.49 9.72
C THR A 357 -0.11 9.35 9.10
N SER A 358 -0.60 8.71 8.04
CA SER A 358 0.12 7.64 7.33
C SER A 358 1.46 8.09 6.76
N VAL A 359 1.53 9.31 6.21
CA VAL A 359 2.75 9.88 5.63
C VAL A 359 3.79 10.13 6.72
N ILE A 360 3.37 10.70 7.86
CA ILE A 360 4.23 10.94 9.02
C ILE A 360 4.78 9.61 9.54
N VAL A 361 3.91 8.61 9.74
CA VAL A 361 4.34 7.29 10.23
C VAL A 361 5.29 6.61 9.24
N ALA A 362 4.99 6.65 7.93
CA ALA A 362 5.86 6.10 6.90
C ALA A 362 7.26 6.71 6.96
N LYS A 363 7.35 8.04 7.00
CA LYS A 363 8.65 8.74 7.09
C LYS A 363 9.41 8.40 8.37
N ARG A 364 8.73 8.40 9.52
CA ARG A 364 9.33 8.03 10.82
C ARG A 364 9.90 6.61 10.81
N LEU A 365 9.29 5.72 10.02
CA LEU A 365 9.75 4.35 9.82
C LEU A 365 10.75 4.20 8.65
N ASN A 366 11.28 5.29 8.10
CA ASN A 366 12.21 5.30 6.96
C ASN A 366 11.61 4.72 5.67
N ARG A 367 10.35 5.03 5.39
CA ARG A 367 9.67 4.81 4.11
C ARG A 367 9.34 6.16 3.47
N ILE A 368 8.96 6.14 2.20
CA ILE A 368 8.46 7.32 1.48
C ILE A 368 6.96 7.37 1.72
N GLY A 369 6.49 8.40 2.43
CA GLY A 369 5.06 8.64 2.63
C GLY A 369 4.49 9.50 1.51
N ILE A 370 3.40 9.03 0.89
CA ILE A 370 2.65 9.73 -0.15
C ILE A 370 1.20 9.85 0.32
N GLY A 371 0.63 11.05 0.31
CA GLY A 371 -0.78 11.26 0.68
C GLY A 371 -1.53 12.11 -0.33
N ILE A 372 -2.79 11.79 -0.59
CA ILE A 372 -3.66 12.55 -1.50
C ILE A 372 -4.77 13.24 -0.70
N GLU A 373 -4.98 14.53 -0.91
CA GLU A 373 -6.05 15.29 -0.24
C GLU A 373 -6.70 16.28 -1.21
N ILE A 374 -8.04 16.27 -1.26
CA ILE A 374 -8.79 17.08 -2.22
C ILE A 374 -8.90 18.55 -1.80
N ASN A 375 -8.98 18.83 -0.48
CA ASN A 375 -9.30 20.16 0.01
C ASN A 375 -8.05 20.93 0.49
N LYS A 376 -7.18 21.27 -0.47
CA LYS A 376 -5.96 22.06 -0.24
C LYS A 376 -6.20 23.34 0.55
N LYS A 377 -7.25 24.09 0.20
CA LYS A 377 -7.57 25.38 0.84
C LYS A 377 -7.84 25.22 2.33
N MET A 378 -8.51 24.14 2.73
CA MET A 378 -8.88 23.90 4.12
C MET A 378 -7.75 23.25 4.93
N PHE A 379 -6.99 22.32 4.32
CA PHE A 379 -6.06 21.47 5.08
C PHE A 379 -4.60 21.83 4.97
N ARG A 380 -4.15 22.52 3.92
CA ARG A 380 -2.71 22.70 3.65
C ARG A 380 -1.95 23.26 4.84
N GLU A 381 -2.38 24.38 5.41
CA GLU A 381 -1.65 25.02 6.51
C GLU A 381 -1.58 24.12 7.75
N ALA A 382 -2.71 23.55 8.17
CA ALA A 382 -2.80 22.68 9.33
C ALA A 382 -1.97 21.40 9.15
N SER A 383 -2.03 20.79 7.97
CA SER A 383 -1.30 19.58 7.62
C SER A 383 0.20 19.79 7.58
N LEU A 384 0.68 20.86 6.92
CA LEU A 384 2.11 21.18 6.88
C LEU A 384 2.66 21.46 8.29
N LYS A 385 1.90 22.19 9.11
CA LYS A 385 2.25 22.43 10.52
C LYS A 385 2.30 21.15 11.35
N ASN A 386 1.35 20.24 11.14
CA ASN A 386 1.30 18.94 11.82
C ASN A 386 2.53 18.10 11.45
N ILE A 387 2.86 18.01 10.16
CA ILE A 387 4.04 17.28 9.67
C ILE A 387 5.32 17.89 10.27
N ALA A 388 5.52 19.20 10.15
CA ALA A 388 6.70 19.87 10.67
C ALA A 388 6.90 19.67 12.19
N LYS A 389 5.81 19.64 12.96
CA LYS A 389 5.85 19.37 14.40
C LYS A 389 6.39 17.97 14.72
N ASN A 390 6.13 16.97 13.88
CA ASN A 390 6.56 15.60 14.11
C ASN A 390 8.04 15.36 13.76
N PHE A 391 8.69 16.33 13.11
CA PHE A 391 10.08 16.22 12.67
C PHE A 391 10.90 17.46 13.04
N GLN A 392 10.63 18.04 14.23
CA GLN A 392 11.41 19.16 14.73
C GLN A 392 12.91 18.78 14.78
N PRO A 393 13.81 19.66 14.32
CA PRO A 393 15.24 19.39 14.34
C PRO A 393 15.70 19.17 15.78
N ASP A 394 16.43 18.08 16.02
CA ASP A 394 17.17 17.90 17.27
C ASP A 394 18.16 19.07 17.42
N LEU A 395 18.43 19.50 18.66
CA LEU A 395 19.45 20.53 18.99
C LEU A 395 20.84 20.26 18.37
N LEU A 396 21.11 19.02 17.94
CA LEU A 396 22.35 18.56 17.31
C LEU A 396 22.26 18.41 15.78
N ASN A 397 21.05 18.31 15.21
CA ASN A 397 20.81 18.08 13.80
C ASN A 397 19.85 19.14 13.25
N ASN A 398 20.42 20.24 12.74
CA ASN A 398 19.71 21.34 12.07
C ASN A 398 19.04 20.95 10.73
N LYS A 399 18.75 19.66 10.47
CA LYS A 399 18.15 19.25 9.21
C LYS A 399 16.65 19.54 9.23
N VAL A 400 16.26 20.64 8.59
CA VAL A 400 14.87 20.92 8.24
C VAL A 400 14.42 19.90 7.21
N ILE A 401 13.32 19.19 7.48
CA ILE A 401 12.74 18.24 6.53
C ILE A 401 11.97 19.00 5.44
N ASP A 402 12.30 18.72 4.18
CA ASP A 402 11.56 19.23 3.03
C ASP A 402 10.25 18.46 2.82
N ILE A 403 9.16 19.19 2.61
CA ILE A 403 7.84 18.63 2.30
C ILE A 403 7.56 18.92 0.84
N SER A 404 7.61 17.88 0.01
CA SER A 404 7.33 18.03 -1.42
C SER A 404 5.83 18.02 -1.68
N GLU A 405 5.34 19.02 -2.41
CA GLU A 405 3.92 19.19 -2.75
C GLU A 405 3.71 19.14 -4.27
N PHE A 406 2.60 18.55 -4.69
CA PHE A 406 2.15 18.53 -6.08
C PHE A 406 0.69 18.95 -6.16
N ASP A 407 0.38 19.90 -7.04
CA ASP A 407 -1.01 20.30 -7.31
C ASP A 407 -1.53 19.61 -8.57
N TYR A 408 -2.47 18.69 -8.39
CA TYR A 408 -3.12 17.98 -9.49
C TYR A 408 -4.30 18.78 -10.08
N SER A 409 -4.83 19.76 -9.35
CA SER A 409 -5.99 20.56 -9.79
C SER A 409 -5.64 21.62 -10.85
N GLU A 410 -4.35 21.90 -11.04
CA GLU A 410 -3.82 22.86 -12.02
C GLU A 410 -3.28 22.21 -13.31
N ASN A 411 -3.45 20.89 -13.47
CA ASN A 411 -3.05 20.12 -14.66
C ASN A 411 -4.26 19.43 -15.32
#